data_AF-A0A963WSP7-F1
#
_entry.id   AF-A0A963WSP7-F1
#
_cell.length_a   1.000
_cell.length_b   1.000
_cell.length_c   1.000
_cell.angle_alpha   90.00
_cell.angle_beta   90.00
_cell.angle_gamma   90.00
#
_symmetry.space_group_name_H-M   'P 1'
#
loop_
_entity.id
_entity.type
_entity.pdbx_description
1 polymer ?
#
loop_
_entity_poly.entity_id
_entity_poly.type
_entity_poly.pdbx_seq_one_letter_code
_entity_poly.pdbx_strand_id
1 'polypeptide(L)'
;MDSEEQAAERAALARRASKLFSGRVDFLLSAPQLKFLPDPTVPEIAFCGRSNVGKSSLLNALTGRKGIARASVTPGRTQELNFFEVGDPTLFRLVDMPG
;
A
#
# COMPACT_ATOMS: atom_id res chain seq x y z
N MET A 1 27.68 -15.53 6.85
CA MET A 1 27.07 -14.81 5.72
C MET A 1 27.88 -13.55 5.54
N ASP A 2 28.57 -13.46 4.40
CA ASP A 2 29.46 -12.33 4.10
C ASP A 2 28.67 -11.04 3.94
N SER A 3 29.26 -9.91 4.34
CA SER A 3 28.64 -8.58 4.22
C SER A 3 28.34 -8.21 2.77
N GLU A 4 29.13 -8.70 1.82
CA GLU A 4 28.91 -8.54 0.37
C GLU A 4 27.69 -9.33 -0.13
N GLU A 5 27.47 -10.54 0.39
CA GLU A 5 26.34 -11.40 0.04
C GLU A 5 25.01 -10.76 0.48
N GLN A 6 24.98 -10.19 1.70
CA GLN A 6 23.82 -9.46 2.22
C GLN A 6 23.52 -8.18 1.41
N ALA A 7 24.56 -7.48 0.95
CA ALA A 7 24.39 -6.29 0.12
C ALA A 7 23.81 -6.64 -1.26
N ALA A 8 24.31 -7.71 -1.88
CA ALA A 8 23.79 -8.21 -3.15
C ALA A 8 22.33 -8.68 -3.04
N GLU A 9 21.97 -9.38 -1.97
CA GLU A 9 20.59 -9.82 -1.71
C GLU A 9 19.65 -8.63 -1.53
N ARG A 10 20.04 -7.62 -0.72
CA ARG A 10 19.27 -6.38 -0.56
C ARG A 10 19.07 -5.64 -1.88
N ALA A 11 20.11 -5.55 -2.72
CA ALA A 11 20.01 -4.92 -4.03
C ALA A 11 19.10 -5.70 -5.00
N ALA A 12 19.08 -7.03 -4.90
CA ALA A 12 18.16 -7.87 -5.66
C ALA A 12 16.70 -7.68 -5.20
N LEU A 13 16.47 -7.64 -3.88
CA LEU A 13 15.15 -7.36 -3.30
C LEU A 13 14.64 -5.96 -3.69
N ALA A 14 15.49 -4.94 -3.61
CA ALA A 14 15.12 -3.57 -4.02
C ALA A 14 14.71 -3.50 -5.50
N ARG A 15 15.44 -4.18 -6.39
CA ARG A 15 15.08 -4.27 -7.81
C ARG A 15 13.75 -4.98 -8.03
N ARG A 16 13.51 -6.10 -7.34
CA ARG A 16 12.23 -6.83 -7.40
C ARG A 16 11.08 -5.97 -6.90
N ALA A 17 11.25 -5.30 -5.76
CA ALA A 17 10.26 -4.39 -5.19
C ALA A 17 9.93 -3.24 -6.16
N SER A 18 10.95 -2.58 -6.72
CA SER A 18 10.75 -1.52 -7.71
C SER A 18 9.93 -1.98 -8.91
N LYS A 19 10.17 -3.20 -9.42
CA LYS A 19 9.41 -3.78 -10.52
C LYS A 19 7.95 -4.13 -10.14
N LEU A 20 7.71 -4.52 -8.89
CA LEU A 20 6.36 -4.81 -8.41
C LEU A 20 5.51 -3.54 -8.35
N PHE A 21 6.05 -2.47 -7.77
CA PHE A 21 5.31 -1.23 -7.57
C PHE A 21 5.20 -0.36 -8.84
N SER A 22 6.08 -0.54 -9.81
CA SER A 22 5.95 0.12 -11.13
C SER A 22 4.83 -0.48 -12.01
N GLY A 23 4.29 -1.63 -11.61
CA GLY A 23 3.20 -2.31 -12.30
C GLY A 23 1.82 -1.70 -12.08
N ARG A 24 0.77 -2.49 -12.38
CA ARG A 24 -0.63 -2.16 -12.10
C ARG A 24 -0.80 -1.92 -10.60
N VAL A 25 -1.34 -0.76 -10.24
CA VAL A 25 -1.83 -0.46 -8.89
C VAL A 25 -3.15 0.26 -9.03
N ASP A 26 -4.22 -0.39 -8.62
CA ASP A 26 -5.58 0.09 -8.81
C ASP A 26 -6.32 0.15 -7.48
N PHE A 27 -7.20 1.13 -7.34
CA PHE A 27 -8.12 1.20 -6.22
C PHE A 27 -9.17 0.09 -6.33
N LEU A 28 -9.34 -0.69 -5.27
CA LEU A 28 -10.32 -1.77 -5.19
C LEU A 28 -11.63 -1.28 -4.57
N LEU A 29 -11.57 -0.88 -3.29
CA LEU A 29 -12.72 -0.43 -2.53
C LEU A 29 -12.30 0.34 -1.27
N SER A 30 -13.25 1.08 -0.70
CA SER A 30 -13.16 1.65 0.65
C SER A 30 -14.14 0.93 1.56
N ALA A 31 -13.63 0.30 2.62
CA ALA A 31 -14.43 -0.45 3.58
C ALA A 31 -14.66 0.40 4.85
N PRO A 32 -15.88 0.89 5.10
CA PRO A 32 -16.19 1.64 6.32
C PRO A 32 -16.35 0.75 7.56
N GLN A 33 -16.56 -0.55 7.36
CA GLN A 33 -16.80 -1.55 8.42
C GLN A 33 -16.19 -2.89 8.02
N LEU A 34 -15.84 -3.74 9.00
CA LEU A 34 -15.22 -5.05 8.77
C LEU A 34 -16.02 -5.97 7.83
N LYS A 35 -17.35 -5.84 7.80
CA LYS A 35 -18.21 -6.63 6.91
C LYS A 35 -18.06 -6.30 5.41
N PHE A 36 -17.42 -5.17 5.10
CA PHE A 36 -17.16 -4.72 3.73
C PHE A 36 -15.72 -5.03 3.28
N LEU A 37 -14.96 -5.79 4.08
CA LEU A 37 -13.64 -6.23 3.69
C LEU A 37 -13.72 -7.17 2.49
N PRO A 38 -12.79 -7.06 1.53
CA PRO A 38 -12.67 -8.06 0.49
C PRO A 38 -12.25 -9.40 1.10
N ASP A 39 -12.54 -10.50 0.41
CA ASP A 39 -12.03 -11.81 0.81
C ASP A 39 -10.50 -11.79 0.84
N PRO A 40 -9.84 -12.30 1.89
CA PRO A 40 -8.39 -12.24 2.07
C PRO A 40 -7.68 -13.30 1.21
N THR A 41 -7.83 -13.19 -0.11
CA THR A 41 -7.31 -14.15 -1.11
C THR A 41 -5.84 -13.92 -1.44
N VAL A 42 -5.29 -12.76 -1.07
CA VAL A 42 -3.90 -12.36 -1.32
C VAL A 42 -3.32 -11.69 -0.06
N PRO A 43 -1.99 -11.65 0.10
CA PRO A 43 -1.37 -10.92 1.21
C PRO A 43 -1.76 -9.44 1.23
N GLU A 44 -1.96 -8.88 2.43
CA GLU A 44 -2.36 -7.48 2.61
C GLU A 44 -1.35 -6.74 3.50
N ILE A 45 -0.95 -5.54 3.09
CA ILE A 45 0.02 -4.69 3.79
C ILE A 45 -0.69 -3.42 4.24
N ALA A 46 -0.91 -3.28 5.54
CA ALA A 46 -1.59 -2.13 6.11
C ALA A 46 -0.63 -1.03 6.55
N PHE A 47 -0.94 0.21 6.18
CA PHE A 47 -0.25 1.42 6.61
C PHE A 47 -1.08 2.14 7.67
N CYS A 48 -0.56 2.20 8.90
CA CYS A 48 -1.19 2.88 10.03
C CYS A 48 -0.32 4.01 10.58
N GLY A 49 -0.94 4.99 11.24
CA GLY A 49 -0.25 6.16 11.79
C GLY A 49 -1.16 7.39 11.79
N ARG A 50 -0.83 8.39 12.61
CA ARG A 50 -1.67 9.58 12.83
C ARG A 50 -2.11 10.27 11.54
N SER A 51 -3.21 11.00 11.58
CA SER A 51 -3.66 11.81 10.45
C SER A 51 -2.56 12.80 10.03
N ASN A 52 -2.40 12.99 8.72
CA ASN A 52 -1.42 13.92 8.11
C ASN A 52 0.07 13.66 8.38
N VAL A 53 0.48 12.48 8.87
CA VAL A 53 1.91 12.12 9.01
C VAL A 53 2.59 11.73 7.69
N GLY A 54 1.85 11.71 6.58
CA GLY A 54 2.39 11.39 5.26
C GLY A 54 2.16 9.96 4.77
N LYS A 55 1.24 9.18 5.37
CA LYS A 55 0.90 7.82 4.88
C LYS A 55 0.49 7.81 3.41
N SER A 56 -0.45 8.67 3.03
CA SER A 56 -0.89 8.78 1.64
C SER A 56 0.22 9.30 0.72
N SER A 57 1.12 10.15 1.24
CA SER A 57 2.32 10.58 0.50
C SER A 57 3.28 9.41 0.25
N LEU A 58 3.48 8.55 1.25
CA LEU A 58 4.29 7.33 1.12
C LEU A 58 3.66 6.36 0.11
N LEU A 59 2.35 6.15 0.13
CA LEU A 59 1.65 5.31 -0.84
C LEU A 59 1.79 5.85 -2.28
N ASN A 60 1.61 7.15 -2.47
CA ASN A 60 1.81 7.78 -3.77
C ASN A 60 3.28 7.66 -4.25
N ALA A 61 4.25 7.81 -3.34
CA ALA A 61 5.66 7.65 -3.67
C ALA A 61 6.03 6.19 -4.00
N LEU A 62 5.53 5.22 -3.24
CA LEU A 62 5.76 3.80 -3.47
C LEU A 62 5.19 3.35 -4.82
N THR A 63 3.96 3.76 -5.13
CA THR A 63 3.25 3.35 -6.35
C THR A 63 3.61 4.17 -7.59
N GLY A 64 4.44 5.22 -7.44
CA GLY A 64 4.80 6.16 -8.50
C GLY A 64 3.60 6.94 -9.08
N ARG A 65 2.44 6.89 -8.43
CA ARG A 65 1.17 7.47 -8.90
C ARG A 65 0.81 8.67 -8.04
N LYS A 66 0.36 9.74 -8.69
CA LYS A 66 -0.16 10.93 -7.99
C LYS A 66 -1.65 10.75 -7.70
N GLY A 67 -2.02 10.76 -6.42
CA GLY A 67 -3.42 10.85 -5.99
C GLY A 67 -4.17 9.51 -5.90
N ILE A 68 -3.46 8.38 -5.82
CA ILE A 68 -4.10 7.07 -5.60
C ILE A 68 -4.63 6.97 -4.16
N ALA A 69 -3.82 7.41 -3.19
CA ALA A 69 -4.23 7.60 -1.82
C ALA A 69 -4.53 9.10 -1.61
N ARG A 70 -5.80 9.43 -1.39
CA ARG A 70 -6.20 10.79 -1.04
C ARG A 70 -6.07 10.97 0.47
N ALA A 71 -5.24 11.93 0.89
CA ALA A 71 -5.24 12.37 2.27
C ALA A 71 -6.61 13.00 2.56
N SER A 72 -7.45 12.34 3.35
CA SER A 72 -8.72 12.93 3.79
C SER A 72 -8.40 14.07 4.75
N VAL A 73 -8.65 15.30 4.30
CA VAL A 73 -8.36 16.54 5.03
C VAL A 73 -9.43 16.85 6.08
N THR A 74 -10.50 16.04 6.17
CA THR A 74 -11.64 16.28 7.05
C THR A 74 -11.60 15.34 8.27
N PRO A 75 -11.31 15.86 9.48
CA PRO A 75 -11.27 15.05 10.69
C PRO A 75 -12.66 14.53 11.09
N GLY A 76 -12.73 13.31 11.62
CA GLY A 76 -13.81 12.90 12.55
C GLY A 76 -15.06 12.25 11.96
N ARG A 77 -15.10 11.87 10.68
CA ARG A 77 -16.23 11.11 10.11
C ARG A 77 -15.71 9.82 9.50
N THR A 78 -16.17 8.68 10.04
CA THR A 78 -15.90 7.28 9.65
C THR A 78 -14.76 7.09 8.67
N GLN A 79 -13.67 6.60 9.22
CA GLN A 79 -12.37 6.69 8.61
C GLN A 79 -12.13 5.34 7.90
N GLU A 80 -12.56 5.25 6.64
CA GLU A 80 -12.65 4.00 5.86
C GLU A 80 -11.28 3.40 5.56
N LEU A 81 -11.21 2.07 5.45
CA LEU A 81 -10.01 1.35 5.01
C LEU A 81 -9.97 1.32 3.49
N ASN A 82 -8.94 1.92 2.88
CA ASN A 82 -8.81 1.92 1.43
C ASN A 82 -7.93 0.76 0.97
N PHE A 83 -8.45 -0.07 0.07
CA PHE A 83 -7.73 -1.21 -0.51
C PHE A 83 -7.23 -0.87 -1.92
N PHE A 84 -5.97 -1.22 -2.18
CA PHE A 84 -5.34 -1.07 -3.49
C PHE A 84 -4.76 -2.40 -3.93
N GLU A 85 -5.12 -2.88 -5.11
CA GLU A 85 -4.53 -4.09 -5.70
C GLU A 85 -3.20 -3.76 -6.37
N VAL A 86 -2.19 -4.60 -6.17
CA VAL A 86 -0.88 -4.47 -6.82
C VAL A 86 -0.58 -5.70 -7.67
N GLY A 87 -0.21 -5.46 -8.92
CA GLY A 87 0.15 -6.49 -9.89
C GLY A 87 -1.00 -6.92 -10.81
N ASP A 88 -0.64 -7.72 -11.82
CA ASP A 88 -1.57 -8.37 -12.74
C ASP A 88 -1.04 -9.79 -13.06
N PRO A 89 -1.67 -10.88 -12.59
CA PRO A 89 -2.83 -10.90 -11.68
C PRO A 89 -2.50 -10.30 -10.30
N THR A 90 -3.51 -9.93 -9.51
CA THR A 90 -3.32 -9.31 -8.18
C THR A 90 -2.38 -10.15 -7.31
N LEU A 91 -1.23 -9.59 -6.94
CA LEU A 91 -0.19 -10.28 -6.16
C LEU A 91 -0.35 -10.03 -4.66
N PHE A 92 -0.71 -8.81 -4.29
CA PHE A 92 -0.95 -8.38 -2.91
C PHE A 92 -1.80 -7.11 -2.90
N ARG A 93 -2.30 -6.73 -1.72
CA ARG A 93 -3.04 -5.50 -1.50
C ARG A 93 -2.30 -4.55 -0.57
N LEU A 94 -2.37 -3.26 -0.85
CA LEU A 94 -2.03 -2.21 0.10
C LEU A 94 -3.30 -1.71 0.77
N VAL A 95 -3.24 -1.50 2.08
CA VAL A 95 -4.36 -1.01 2.87
C VAL A 95 -3.96 0.31 3.51
N ASP A 96 -4.59 1.43 3.12
CA ASP A 96 -4.43 2.71 3.82
C ASP A 96 -5.40 2.72 4.99
N MET A 97 -4.85 2.65 6.21
CA MET A 97 -5.67 2.78 7.40
C MET A 97 -5.93 4.26 7.68
N PRO A 98 -7.10 4.57 8.26
CA PRO A 98 -7.31 5.88 8.83
C PRO A 98 -6.23 6.29 9.84
N GLY A 99 -5.97 7.59 9.93
CA GLY A 99 -5.03 8.19 10.87
C GLY A 99 -5.65 8.91 12.07
#